data_AF-A0A848UM29-F1
#
_entry.id   AF-A0A848UM29-F1
#
_cell.length_a   1.000
_cell.length_b   1.000
_cell.length_c   1.000
_cell.angle_alpha   90.00
_cell.angle_beta   90.00
_cell.angle_gamma   90.00
#
_symmetry.space_group_name_H-M   'P 1'
#
loop_
_entity.id
_entity.type
_entity.pdbx_description
1 polymer ?
#
loop_
_entity_poly.entity_id
_entity_poly.type
_entity_poly.pdbx_seq_one_letter_code
_entity_poly.pdbx_strand_id
1 'polypeptide(L)'
;MAAADETHPVDARHLRSALEFAVLMAEEGQKFKPPLPFPKGLQQYFKRDHLPVQALSRVRRLVERDDVFRQRISKGALPELVDEIGRTWLTRPEGWQATVARLAAEAEAAAEEAEAARQLKKAERRRLAAEQVAARTRAELVVLQERLAE
;
A
#
# COMPACT_ATOMS: atom_id res chain seq x y z
N MET A 1 -1.96 -19.53 -20.09
CA MET A 1 -1.73 -20.19 -18.79
C MET A 1 -0.58 -19.48 -18.10
N ALA A 2 -0.88 -18.43 -17.32
CA ALA A 2 0.13 -17.77 -16.50
C ALA A 2 0.30 -18.61 -15.23
N ALA A 3 1.48 -19.17 -15.03
CA ALA A 3 1.86 -19.83 -13.79
C ALA A 3 1.79 -18.78 -12.68
N ALA A 4 0.73 -18.85 -11.87
CA ALA A 4 0.57 -18.03 -10.70
C ALA A 4 1.72 -18.33 -9.73
N ASP A 5 2.14 -17.26 -9.06
CA ASP A 5 3.25 -17.09 -8.13
C ASP A 5 3.12 -17.98 -6.88
N GLU A 6 3.21 -19.31 -7.02
CA GLU A 6 3.04 -20.27 -5.91
C GLU A 6 4.16 -20.22 -4.85
N THR A 7 5.19 -19.40 -5.03
CA THR A 7 6.35 -19.35 -4.10
C THR A 7 6.29 -18.19 -3.12
N HIS A 8 5.34 -17.26 -3.26
CA HIS A 8 5.28 -16.03 -2.44
C HIS A 8 3.83 -15.67 -2.11
N PRO A 9 3.28 -16.09 -0.95
CA PRO A 9 1.85 -15.96 -0.64
C PRO A 9 1.35 -14.53 -0.41
N VAL A 10 2.20 -13.51 -0.60
CA VAL A 10 1.93 -12.12 -0.22
C VAL A 10 2.39 -11.22 -1.37
N ASP A 11 1.52 -10.35 -1.87
CA ASP A 11 1.89 -9.36 -2.90
C ASP A 11 2.99 -8.41 -2.36
N ALA A 12 4.02 -8.17 -3.17
CA ALA A 12 5.13 -7.26 -2.82
C ALA A 12 4.68 -5.83 -2.49
N ARG A 13 3.48 -5.41 -2.92
CA ARG A 13 2.86 -4.12 -2.53
C ARG A 13 2.68 -4.01 -1.02
N HIS A 14 2.32 -5.09 -0.33
CA HIS A 14 2.17 -5.13 1.13
C HIS A 14 3.51 -5.06 1.88
N LEU A 15 4.63 -5.28 1.18
CA LEU A 15 5.96 -5.25 1.74
C LEU A 15 6.69 -3.93 1.46
N ARG A 16 6.01 -2.92 0.90
CA ARG A 16 6.64 -1.68 0.46
C ARG A 16 7.52 -1.04 1.53
N SER A 17 7.00 -0.86 2.75
CA SER A 17 7.73 -0.23 3.86
C SER A 17 9.04 -0.96 4.16
N ALA A 18 9.00 -2.30 4.25
CA ALA A 18 10.19 -3.12 4.48
C ALA A 18 11.17 -3.10 3.31
N LEU A 19 10.69 -3.05 2.07
CA LEU A 19 11.54 -3.02 0.88
C LEU A 19 12.22 -1.66 0.71
N GLU A 20 11.51 -0.56 0.97
CA GLU A 20 12.09 0.79 0.99
C GLU A 20 13.10 0.92 2.14
N PHE A 21 12.76 0.41 3.32
CA PHE A 21 13.68 0.33 4.46
C PHE A 21 14.93 -0.49 4.15
N ALA A 22 14.81 -1.61 3.43
CA ALA A 22 15.96 -2.40 3.02
C ALA A 22 16.91 -1.62 2.11
N VAL A 23 16.38 -0.83 1.16
CA VAL A 23 17.21 0.04 0.31
C VAL A 23 17.88 1.13 1.12
N LEU A 24 17.15 1.78 2.03
CA LEU A 24 17.70 2.77 2.95
C LEU A 24 18.85 2.21 3.80
N MET A 25 18.65 1.05 4.42
CA MET A 25 19.67 0.41 5.25
C MET A 25 20.90 -0.03 4.46
N ALA A 26 20.73 -0.44 3.21
CA ALA A 26 21.84 -0.75 2.31
C ALA A 26 22.66 0.50 1.98
N GLU A 27 21.99 1.62 1.71
CA GLU A 27 22.61 2.92 1.43
C GLU A 27 23.34 3.49 2.65
N GLU A 28 22.68 3.54 3.81
CA GLU A 28 23.27 4.01 5.08
C GLU A 28 24.44 3.11 5.51
N GLY A 29 24.34 1.81 5.28
CA GLY A 29 25.41 0.84 5.55
C GLY A 29 26.72 1.12 4.80
N GLN A 30 26.67 1.86 3.69
CA GLN A 30 27.88 2.23 2.92
C GLN A 30 28.70 3.35 3.58
N LYS A 31 28.14 4.05 4.57
CA LYS A 31 28.83 5.16 5.27
C LYS A 31 29.79 4.66 6.36
N PHE A 32 29.70 3.39 6.76
CA PHE A 32 30.56 2.78 7.77
C PHE A 32 31.97 2.44 7.25
N LYS A 33 32.93 2.26 8.17
CA LYS A 33 34.30 1.82 7.89
C LYS A 33 34.63 0.55 8.72
N PRO A 34 34.69 -0.66 8.11
CA PRO A 34 34.41 -0.95 6.69
C PRO A 34 32.90 -0.88 6.34
N PRO A 35 32.54 -0.70 5.06
CA PRO A 35 31.15 -0.72 4.61
C PRO A 35 30.45 -2.04 4.92
N LEU A 36 29.15 -1.98 5.22
CA LEU A 36 28.36 -3.20 5.45
C LEU A 36 28.06 -3.91 4.12
N PRO A 37 28.16 -5.25 4.07
CA PRO A 37 27.82 -6.02 2.88
C PRO A 37 26.32 -6.01 2.64
N PHE A 38 25.92 -5.92 1.37
CA PHE A 38 24.53 -5.85 0.93
C PHE A 38 24.37 -6.43 -0.49
N PRO A 39 23.14 -6.77 -0.92
CA PRO A 39 22.87 -7.21 -2.29
C PRO A 39 23.15 -6.08 -3.30
N LYS A 40 24.19 -6.23 -4.14
CA LYS A 40 24.60 -5.19 -5.12
C LYS A 40 23.47 -4.72 -6.04
N GLY A 41 22.49 -5.57 -6.33
CA GLY A 41 21.31 -5.21 -7.14
C GLY A 41 20.44 -4.09 -6.54
N LEU A 42 20.63 -3.73 -5.27
CA LEU A 42 19.95 -2.61 -4.60
C LEU A 42 20.54 -1.23 -4.97
N GLN A 43 21.79 -1.17 -5.45
CA GLN A 43 22.48 0.10 -5.73
C GLN A 43 21.71 1.02 -6.68
N GLN A 44 21.00 0.45 -7.66
CA GLN A 44 20.21 1.22 -8.64
C GLN A 44 19.00 1.97 -8.04
N TYR A 45 18.65 1.66 -6.79
CA TYR A 45 17.52 2.26 -6.08
C TYR A 45 17.94 3.25 -5.00
N PHE A 46 19.25 3.46 -4.78
CA PHE A 46 19.75 4.45 -3.82
C PHE A 46 19.32 5.86 -4.21
N LYS A 47 19.21 6.76 -3.22
CA LYS A 47 18.79 8.16 -3.37
C LYS A 47 17.39 8.35 -3.96
N ARG A 48 16.56 7.30 -3.98
CA ARG A 48 15.16 7.40 -4.37
C ARG A 48 14.31 7.57 -3.14
N ASP A 49 13.39 8.52 -3.18
CA ASP A 49 12.44 8.73 -2.09
C ASP A 49 11.48 7.55 -1.93
N HIS A 50 11.05 6.95 -3.06
CA HIS A 50 10.14 5.80 -3.09
C HIS A 50 10.50 4.79 -4.17
N LEU A 51 10.17 3.53 -3.92
CA LEU A 51 10.34 2.45 -4.90
C LEU A 51 9.20 2.45 -5.93
N PRO A 52 9.49 2.40 -7.24
CA PRO A 52 8.45 2.15 -8.24
C PRO A 52 7.74 0.82 -7.96
N VAL A 53 6.43 0.74 -8.20
CA VAL A 53 5.64 -0.49 -7.96
C VAL A 53 6.26 -1.70 -8.68
N GLN A 54 6.70 -1.51 -9.93
CA GLN A 54 7.36 -2.56 -10.73
C GLN A 54 8.70 -3.05 -10.16
N ALA A 55 9.35 -2.27 -9.28
CA ALA A 55 10.62 -2.62 -8.67
C ALA A 55 10.46 -3.48 -7.42
N LEU A 56 9.29 -3.44 -6.75
CA LEU A 56 9.06 -4.09 -5.46
C LEU A 56 9.38 -5.59 -5.51
N SER A 57 8.84 -6.32 -6.48
CA SER A 57 9.09 -7.77 -6.62
C SER A 57 10.57 -8.09 -6.88
N ARG A 58 11.30 -7.18 -7.54
CA ARG A 58 12.75 -7.35 -7.77
C ARG A 58 13.54 -7.09 -6.49
N VAL A 59 13.22 -6.03 -5.75
CA VAL A 59 13.86 -5.70 -4.47
C VAL A 59 13.62 -6.81 -3.46
N ARG A 60 12.38 -7.31 -3.38
CA ARG A 60 12.02 -8.46 -2.54
C ARG A 60 12.95 -9.65 -2.78
N ARG A 61 13.07 -10.09 -4.04
CA ARG A 61 13.94 -11.23 -4.39
C ARG A 61 15.41 -11.00 -4.02
N LEU A 62 15.91 -9.76 -4.09
CA LEU A 62 17.28 -9.43 -3.69
C LEU A 62 17.47 -9.60 -2.18
N VAL A 63 16.49 -9.15 -1.38
CA VAL A 63 16.53 -9.28 0.09
C VAL A 63 16.33 -10.74 0.53
N GLU A 64 15.44 -11.48 -0.13
CA GLU A 64 15.18 -12.89 0.22
C GLU A 64 16.35 -13.82 -0.11
N ARG A 65 17.16 -13.48 -1.12
CA ARG A 65 18.37 -14.23 -1.49
C ARG A 65 19.57 -13.96 -0.59
N ASP A 66 19.49 -12.95 0.28
CA ASP A 66 20.57 -12.58 1.21
C ASP A 66 20.01 -12.58 2.64
N ASP A 67 19.96 -13.78 3.23
CA ASP A 67 19.46 -13.99 4.60
C ASP A 67 20.23 -13.16 5.63
N VAL A 68 21.55 -13.02 5.44
CA VAL A 68 22.43 -12.29 6.36
C VAL A 68 22.07 -10.81 6.34
N PHE A 69 21.87 -10.23 5.16
CA PHE A 69 21.40 -8.86 5.01
C PHE A 69 20.02 -8.67 5.63
N ARG A 70 19.05 -9.55 5.32
CA ARG A 70 17.69 -9.48 5.88
C ARG A 70 17.70 -9.51 7.42
N GLN A 71 18.40 -10.47 8.02
CA GLN A 71 18.51 -10.61 9.48
C GLN A 71 19.22 -9.43 10.14
N ARG A 72 20.13 -8.76 9.42
CA ARG A 72 20.80 -7.56 9.93
C ARG A 72 19.83 -6.40 10.00
N ILE A 73 19.12 -6.12 8.90
CA ILE A 73 18.20 -4.98 8.83
C ILE A 73 16.97 -5.19 9.73
N SER A 74 16.53 -6.43 9.96
CA SER A 74 15.40 -6.71 10.86
C SER A 74 15.63 -6.19 12.28
N LYS A 75 16.88 -6.07 12.74
CA LYS A 75 17.23 -5.51 14.06
C LYS A 75 16.95 -4.01 14.18
N GLY A 76 16.91 -3.29 13.06
CA GLY A 76 16.62 -1.85 13.01
C GLY A 76 15.21 -1.53 12.52
N ALA A 77 14.39 -2.54 12.24
CA ALA A 77 13.03 -2.37 11.70
C ALA A 77 12.05 -1.99 12.82
N LEU A 78 12.10 -0.74 13.26
CA LEU A 78 11.23 -0.19 14.31
C LEU A 78 9.79 0.05 13.79
N PRO A 79 8.77 0.06 14.68
CA PRO A 79 7.38 0.26 14.26
C PRO A 79 7.10 1.57 13.54
N GLU A 80 7.81 2.63 13.87
CA GLU A 80 7.75 3.93 13.19
C GLU A 80 8.36 3.95 11.78
N LEU A 81 9.17 2.95 11.41
CA LEU A 81 9.88 2.91 10.12
C LEU A 81 9.31 1.85 9.18
N VAL A 82 8.88 0.71 9.73
CA VAL A 82 8.41 -0.45 8.98
C VAL A 82 7.12 -0.91 9.62
N ASP A 83 6.07 -1.11 8.82
CA ASP A 83 4.79 -1.62 9.30
C ASP A 83 4.89 -3.08 9.81
N GLU A 84 3.83 -3.56 10.44
CA GLU A 84 3.84 -4.90 11.05
C GLU A 84 4.04 -6.03 10.04
N ILE A 85 3.46 -5.91 8.84
CA ILE A 85 3.61 -6.87 7.75
C ILE A 85 5.09 -6.98 7.37
N GLY A 86 5.73 -5.84 7.17
CA GLY A 86 7.14 -5.71 6.84
C GLY A 86 8.07 -6.23 7.94
N ARG A 87 7.82 -5.86 9.20
CA ARG A 87 8.62 -6.35 10.35
C ARG A 87 8.52 -7.86 10.50
N THR A 88 7.32 -8.43 10.34
CA THR A 88 7.09 -9.88 10.41
C THR A 88 7.81 -10.61 9.28
N TRP A 89 7.77 -10.06 8.06
CA TRP A 89 8.49 -10.61 6.91
C TRP A 89 10.01 -10.52 7.06
N LEU A 90 10.55 -9.46 7.67
CA LEU A 90 11.98 -9.31 7.91
C LEU A 90 12.50 -10.27 8.99
N THR A 91 11.77 -10.38 10.11
CA THR A 91 12.15 -11.19 11.27
C THR A 91 11.91 -12.69 11.05
N ARG A 92 10.92 -13.06 10.24
CA ARG A 92 10.54 -14.45 9.94
C ARG A 92 10.42 -15.34 11.18
N PRO A 93 9.64 -14.95 12.21
CA PRO A 93 9.33 -15.85 13.32
C PRO A 93 8.64 -17.12 12.80
N GLU A 94 8.53 -18.14 13.65
CA GLU A 94 7.74 -19.31 13.32
C GLU A 94 6.32 -18.91 12.88
N GLY A 95 5.84 -19.50 11.78
CA GLY A 95 4.52 -19.18 11.22
C GLY A 95 4.40 -17.82 10.52
N TRP A 96 5.50 -17.10 10.27
CA TRP A 96 5.47 -15.76 9.69
C TRP A 96 4.67 -15.67 8.38
N GLN A 97 4.71 -16.69 7.51
CA GLN A 97 3.98 -16.68 6.25
C GLN A 97 2.46 -16.53 6.46
N ALA A 98 1.92 -17.29 7.42
CA ALA A 98 0.50 -17.24 7.76
C ALA A 98 0.14 -15.89 8.39
N THR A 99 1.00 -15.38 9.28
CA THR A 99 0.79 -14.06 9.90
C THR A 99 0.79 -12.93 8.87
N VAL A 100 1.76 -12.91 7.96
CA VAL A 100 1.85 -11.88 6.92
C VAL A 100 0.66 -12.00 5.95
N ALA A 101 0.25 -13.22 5.56
CA ALA A 101 -0.91 -13.42 4.71
C ALA A 101 -2.21 -12.93 5.38
N ARG A 102 -2.40 -13.23 6.67
CA ARG A 102 -3.55 -12.74 7.44
C ARG A 102 -3.57 -11.21 7.51
N LEU A 103 -2.46 -10.58 7.88
CA LEU A 103 -2.37 -9.13 7.98
C LEU A 103 -2.57 -8.43 6.62
N ALA A 104 -2.08 -9.02 5.53
CA ALA A 104 -2.32 -8.51 4.18
C ALA A 104 -3.81 -8.58 3.81
N ALA A 105 -4.47 -9.70 4.08
CA ALA A 105 -5.91 -9.83 3.84
C ALA A 105 -6.75 -8.84 4.66
N GLU A 106 -6.37 -8.60 5.93
CA GLU A 106 -7.00 -7.58 6.78
C GLU A 106 -6.82 -6.17 6.20
N ALA A 107 -5.63 -5.85 5.69
CA ALA A 107 -5.34 -4.56 5.06
C ALA A 107 -6.13 -4.37 3.74
N GLU A 108 -6.24 -5.41 2.92
CA GLU A 108 -7.04 -5.38 1.68
C GLU A 108 -8.53 -5.17 2.00
N ALA A 109 -9.09 -5.93 2.94
CA ALA A 109 -10.48 -5.77 3.35
C ALA A 109 -10.78 -4.36 3.89
N ALA A 110 -9.89 -3.80 4.72
CA ALA A 110 -10.04 -2.43 5.22
C ALA A 110 -9.97 -1.38 4.09
N ALA A 111 -9.12 -1.59 3.08
CA ALA A 111 -9.02 -0.71 1.93
C ALA A 111 -10.27 -0.76 1.05
N GLU A 112 -10.83 -1.96 0.83
CA GLU A 112 -12.08 -2.16 0.09
C GLU A 112 -13.27 -1.50 0.81
N GLU A 113 -13.38 -1.67 2.12
CA GLU A 113 -14.43 -1.03 2.93
C GLU A 113 -14.33 0.50 2.86
N ALA A 114 -13.12 1.05 2.99
CA ALA A 114 -12.89 2.48 2.89
C ALA A 114 -13.27 3.05 1.51
N GLU A 115 -12.98 2.32 0.43
CA GLU A 115 -13.36 2.71 -0.93
C GLU A 115 -14.89 2.62 -1.12
N ALA A 116 -15.52 1.55 -0.65
CA ALA A 116 -16.98 1.40 -0.68
C ALA A 116 -17.68 2.56 0.06
N ALA A 117 -17.19 2.94 1.23
CA ALA A 117 -17.70 4.09 2.00
C ALA A 117 -17.55 5.42 1.25
N ARG A 118 -16.42 5.62 0.55
CA ARG A 118 -16.20 6.80 -0.30
C ARG A 118 -17.16 6.85 -1.47
N GLN A 119 -17.39 5.73 -2.14
CA GLN A 119 -18.33 5.64 -3.27
C GLN A 119 -19.77 5.87 -2.81
N LEU A 120 -20.17 5.31 -1.67
CA LEU A 120 -21.49 5.55 -1.07
C LEU A 120 -21.70 7.04 -0.78
N LYS A 121 -20.76 7.68 -0.10
CA LYS A 121 -20.82 9.12 0.22
C LYS A 121 -20.92 9.98 -1.06
N LYS A 122 -20.22 9.59 -2.12
CA LYS A 122 -20.28 10.29 -3.41
C LYS A 122 -21.65 10.11 -4.08
N ALA A 123 -22.22 8.90 -4.03
CA ALA A 123 -23.54 8.61 -4.56
C ALA A 123 -24.64 9.37 -3.80
N GLU A 124 -24.60 9.39 -2.48
CA GLU A 124 -25.56 10.14 -1.64
C GLU A 124 -25.52 11.64 -1.94
N ARG A 125 -24.32 12.23 -2.06
CA ARG A 125 -24.17 13.64 -2.46
C ARG A 125 -24.79 13.91 -3.83
N ARG A 126 -24.58 13.02 -4.80
CA ARG A 126 -25.16 13.13 -6.14
C ARG A 126 -26.69 13.03 -6.09
N ARG A 127 -27.23 12.14 -5.26
CA ARG A 127 -28.68 11.99 -5.05
C ARG A 127 -29.30 13.25 -4.48
N LEU A 128 -28.73 13.78 -3.38
CA LEU A 128 -29.21 15.02 -2.75
C LEU A 128 -29.19 16.20 -3.72
N ALA A 129 -28.13 16.34 -4.52
CA ALA A 129 -28.05 17.39 -5.53
C ALA A 129 -29.16 17.24 -6.59
N ALA A 130 -29.42 16.02 -7.06
CA ALA A 130 -30.50 15.76 -8.02
C ALA A 130 -31.89 16.03 -7.42
N GLU A 131 -32.12 15.65 -6.16
CA GLU A 131 -33.36 15.93 -5.42
C GLU A 131 -33.59 17.44 -5.28
N GLN A 132 -32.55 18.21 -4.95
CA GLN A 132 -32.64 19.68 -4.87
C GLN A 132 -32.95 20.32 -6.22
N VAL A 133 -32.31 19.87 -7.30
CA VAL A 133 -32.61 20.34 -8.65
C VAL A 133 -34.06 20.03 -9.03
N ALA A 134 -34.53 18.80 -8.77
CA ALA A 134 -35.90 18.41 -9.07
C ALA A 134 -36.92 19.23 -8.27
N ALA A 135 -36.66 19.47 -6.97
CA ALA A 135 -37.50 20.31 -6.12
C ALA A 135 -37.57 21.75 -6.65
N ARG A 136 -36.41 22.31 -7.05
CA ARG A 136 -36.34 23.65 -7.65
C ARG A 136 -37.13 23.73 -8.95
N THR A 137 -36.93 22.79 -9.88
CA THR A 137 -37.67 22.76 -11.16
C THR A 137 -39.18 22.65 -10.93
N ARG A 138 -39.62 21.84 -9.96
CA ARG A 138 -41.04 21.74 -9.60
C ARG A 138 -41.58 23.07 -9.06
N ALA A 139 -40.84 23.75 -8.18
CA ALA A 139 -41.24 25.06 -7.66
C ALA A 139 -41.34 26.10 -8.78
N GLU A 140 -40.38 26.13 -9.71
CA GLU A 140 -40.41 27.02 -10.88
C GLU A 140 -41.64 26.77 -11.76
N LEU A 141 -42.05 25.51 -11.96
CA LEU A 141 -43.26 25.17 -12.73
C LEU A 141 -44.55 25.66 -12.05
N VAL A 142 -44.66 25.53 -10.72
CA VAL A 142 -45.83 26.03 -9.97
C VAL A 142 -45.99 27.54 -10.17
N VAL A 143 -44.91 28.30 -10.02
CA VAL A 143 -44.91 29.76 -10.23
C VAL A 143 -45.33 30.13 -11.65
N LEU A 144 -44.89 29.38 -12.66
CA LEU A 144 -45.28 29.63 -14.05
C LEU A 144 -46.77 29.32 -14.30
N GLN A 145 -47.31 28.27 -13.68
CA GLN A 145 -48.73 27.92 -13.82
C GLN A 145 -49.64 28.96 -13.18
N GLU A 146 -49.28 29.47 -11.99
CA GLU A 146 -50.03 30.54 -11.32
C GLU A 146 -50.09 31.80 -12.20
N ARG A 147 -48.97 32.21 -12.81
CA ARG A 147 -48.91 33.37 -13.71
C ARG A 147 -49.72 33.23 -15.00
N LEU A 148 -49.97 32.00 -15.45
CA LEU A 148 -50.78 31.73 -16.65
C LEU A 148 -52.29 31.68 -16.35
N ALA A 149 -52.66 31.56 -15.07
CA ALA A 149 -54.04 31.50 -14.61
C ALA A 149 -54.63 32.89 -14.26
N GLU A 150 -53.78 33.93 -14.19
CA GLU A 150 -54.14 35.35 -14.06
C GLU A 150 -54.35 36.01 -15.44
#